data_AF-A0A960Y064-F1
#
_entry.id   AF-A0A960Y064-F1
#
_cell.length_a   1.000
_cell.length_b   1.000
_cell.length_c   1.000
_cell.angle_alpha   90.00
_cell.angle_beta   90.00
_cell.angle_gamma   90.00
#
_symmetry.space_group_name_H-M   'P 1'
#
loop_
_entity.id
_entity.type
_entity.pdbx_description
1 polymer ?
#
loop_
_entity_poly.entity_id
_entity_poly.type
_entity_poly.pdbx_seq_one_letter_code
_entity_poly.pdbx_strand_id
1 'polypeptide(L)'
;MATKRDRKLPSEYRGPERAFQFDRDTFLIYTGIHEADMRPFSRIGAGTSVPAGLLPQIENVVVPEENLWNVGLEAAWLKESLASGTGHIRYVGSRERTSQLHRYLDPGEDDMSRSKEDQANDPVEYSAYQAPERGVSQKDRCTITYMATGEYQVTVGGSRVLDSQSLSRGRMGLDREYDQIQKILAKTPRRMEHGYCFFPLQTDGDVLSMYWGLQGKGLALNPLADMHYHFLSHSIDPERMQMVIAENAELPGLAELFRRSNIQEKQLGAYCPEMDRIIHLKRMYNRAQVKTFDDSRTLPFSKETVFFVSRSKSHGVFALKANHEAEFPMQIIFPL
;
A
#
# COMPACT_ATOMS: atom_id res chain seq x y z
N MET A 1 32.93 -12.22 -31.47
CA MET A 1 33.62 -11.75 -30.26
C MET A 1 32.63 -10.97 -29.41
N ALA A 2 32.14 -11.55 -28.32
CA ALA A 2 31.29 -10.84 -27.38
C ALA A 2 32.17 -9.94 -26.51
N THR A 3 31.91 -8.63 -26.52
CA THR A 3 32.54 -7.67 -25.61
C THR A 3 32.27 -8.09 -24.17
N LYS A 4 33.34 -8.39 -23.41
CA LYS A 4 33.28 -8.46 -21.94
C LYS A 4 32.64 -7.17 -21.46
N ARG A 5 31.40 -7.22 -20.99
CA ARG A 5 30.85 -6.15 -20.15
C ARG A 5 31.72 -6.12 -18.90
N ASP A 6 32.38 -5.00 -18.64
CA ASP A 6 33.01 -4.70 -17.36
C ASP A 6 31.92 -4.74 -16.28
N ARG A 7 31.68 -5.93 -15.71
CA ARG A 7 30.84 -6.07 -14.53
C ARG A 7 31.68 -5.58 -13.36
N LYS A 8 31.40 -4.34 -12.91
CA LYS A 8 31.90 -3.84 -11.64
C LYS A 8 31.61 -4.88 -10.54
N LEU A 9 32.60 -5.16 -9.70
CA LEU A 9 32.41 -6.03 -8.54
C LEU A 9 31.43 -5.35 -7.57
N PRO A 10 30.56 -6.08 -6.84
CA PRO A 10 29.61 -5.46 -5.92
C PRO A 10 30.23 -4.62 -4.79
N SER A 11 31.49 -4.89 -4.46
CA SER A 11 32.32 -4.09 -3.56
C SER A 11 32.71 -2.71 -4.14
N GLU A 12 32.55 -2.50 -5.45
CA GLU A 12 32.89 -1.26 -6.16
C GLU A 12 31.72 -0.27 -6.23
N TYR A 13 30.48 -0.70 -5.98
CA TYR A 13 29.36 0.24 -5.84
C TYR A 13 29.59 1.08 -4.58
N ARG A 14 29.66 2.40 -4.72
CA ARG A 14 29.87 3.35 -3.62
C ARG A 14 28.74 4.37 -3.57
N GLY A 15 28.30 4.70 -2.35
CA GLY A 15 27.30 5.73 -2.12
C GLY A 15 26.00 5.46 -2.89
N PRO A 16 25.45 6.44 -3.64
CA PRO A 16 24.15 6.32 -4.30
C PRO A 16 24.01 5.18 -5.31
N GLU A 17 25.11 4.66 -5.88
CA GLU A 17 25.06 3.56 -6.86
C GLU A 17 24.51 2.24 -6.27
N ARG A 18 24.37 2.16 -4.94
CA ARG A 18 23.80 1.01 -4.23
C ARG A 18 22.29 1.05 -4.07
N ALA A 19 21.63 2.17 -4.41
CA ALA A 19 20.19 2.33 -4.30
C ALA A 19 19.54 2.26 -5.70
N PHE A 20 18.56 1.38 -5.84
CA PHE A 20 17.81 1.16 -7.06
C PHE A 20 16.35 1.50 -6.83
N GLN A 21 15.81 2.41 -7.64
CA GLN A 21 14.38 2.66 -7.67
C GLN A 21 13.74 1.71 -8.70
N PHE A 22 12.85 0.83 -8.24
CA PHE A 22 12.11 -0.07 -9.13
C PHE A 22 10.88 0.62 -9.71
N ASP A 23 10.12 1.27 -8.84
CA ASP A 23 8.95 2.04 -9.19
C ASP A 23 8.80 3.25 -8.28
N ARG A 24 7.64 3.89 -8.36
CA ARG A 24 7.32 5.07 -7.56
C ARG A 24 7.39 4.77 -6.06
N ASP A 25 6.97 3.58 -5.63
CA ASP A 25 6.76 3.23 -4.24
C ASP A 25 7.85 2.32 -3.66
N THR A 26 8.78 1.79 -4.47
CA THR A 26 9.78 0.81 -4.03
C THR A 26 11.22 1.18 -4.35
N PHE A 27 12.06 1.15 -3.31
CA PHE A 27 13.52 1.23 -3.39
C PHE A 27 14.16 -0.03 -2.86
N LEU A 28 15.14 -0.54 -3.59
CA LEU A 28 16.02 -1.62 -3.15
C LEU A 28 17.40 -1.05 -2.87
N ILE A 29 18.00 -1.46 -1.77
CA ILE A 29 19.33 -1.02 -1.35
C ILE A 29 20.21 -2.25 -1.23
N TYR A 30 21.28 -2.30 -2.02
CA TYR A 30 22.30 -3.34 -1.90
C TYR A 30 23.16 -3.09 -0.65
N THR A 31 22.91 -3.88 0.39
CA THR A 31 23.59 -3.84 1.67
C THR A 31 24.74 -4.84 1.76
N GLY A 32 24.83 -5.77 0.81
CA GLY A 32 25.93 -6.72 0.72
C GLY A 32 27.30 -6.05 0.58
N ILE A 33 28.28 -6.66 1.24
CA ILE A 33 29.69 -6.34 1.17
C ILE A 33 30.38 -7.30 0.18
N HIS A 34 29.88 -8.54 0.09
CA HIS A 34 30.40 -9.60 -0.77
C HIS A 34 29.33 -10.17 -1.71
N GLU A 35 29.76 -10.79 -2.82
CA GLU A 35 28.87 -11.46 -3.78
C GLU A 35 28.13 -12.66 -3.19
N ALA A 36 28.75 -13.32 -2.20
CA ALA A 36 28.21 -14.51 -1.54
C ALA A 36 27.31 -14.16 -0.34
N ASP A 37 27.10 -12.88 -0.04
CA ASP A 37 26.26 -12.48 1.08
C ASP A 37 24.83 -12.96 0.84
N MET A 38 24.34 -13.76 1.80
CA MET A 38 22.98 -14.23 1.79
C MET A 38 22.05 -13.04 2.02
N ARG A 39 21.07 -12.84 1.12
CA ARG A 39 20.06 -11.78 1.19
C ARG A 39 20.65 -10.38 1.32
N PRO A 40 21.40 -9.93 0.31
CA PRO A 40 22.21 -8.73 0.42
C PRO A 40 21.40 -7.44 0.19
N PHE A 41 20.09 -7.47 0.42
CA PHE A 41 19.21 -6.35 0.13
C PHE A 41 18.36 -5.94 1.33
N SER A 42 18.25 -4.62 1.49
CA SER A 42 17.18 -3.98 2.23
C SER A 42 16.21 -3.32 1.24
N ARG A 43 14.94 -3.24 1.60
CA ARG A 43 13.91 -2.58 0.81
C ARG A 43 13.21 -1.50 1.61
N ILE A 44 12.81 -0.44 0.91
CA ILE A 44 11.81 0.51 1.38
C ILE A 44 10.64 0.43 0.41
N GLY A 45 9.43 0.25 0.93
CA GLY A 45 8.24 0.40 0.12
C GLY A 45 7.83 -0.82 -0.69
N ALA A 46 6.53 -0.99 -0.91
CA ALA A 46 5.96 -2.04 -1.76
C ALA A 46 5.22 -1.40 -2.94
N GLY A 47 5.54 -1.84 -4.14
CA GLY A 47 4.98 -1.36 -5.41
C GLY A 47 4.92 -2.50 -6.43
N THR A 48 4.12 -2.35 -7.46
CA THR A 48 3.69 -3.47 -8.33
C THR A 48 4.77 -3.98 -9.29
N SER A 49 5.93 -3.31 -9.39
CA SER A 49 6.95 -3.62 -10.41
C SER A 49 8.11 -4.48 -9.91
N VAL A 50 8.15 -4.85 -8.63
CA VAL A 50 9.25 -5.68 -8.11
C VAL A 50 9.07 -7.15 -8.53
N PRO A 51 10.11 -7.79 -9.11
CA PRO A 51 10.03 -9.20 -9.45
C PRO A 51 9.91 -10.09 -8.21
N ALA A 52 8.97 -11.02 -8.20
CA ALA A 52 8.76 -11.98 -7.10
C ALA A 52 10.03 -12.74 -6.69
N GLY A 53 10.88 -13.12 -7.66
CA GLY A 53 12.15 -13.80 -7.39
C GLY A 53 13.18 -12.99 -6.61
N LEU A 54 12.96 -11.68 -6.44
CA LEU A 54 13.80 -10.81 -5.62
C LEU A 54 13.39 -10.80 -4.14
N LEU A 55 12.13 -11.07 -3.82
CA LEU A 55 11.62 -11.11 -2.44
C LEU A 55 12.45 -12.04 -1.53
N PRO A 56 12.85 -13.27 -1.96
CA PRO A 56 13.75 -14.14 -1.19
C PRO A 56 15.10 -13.54 -0.76
N GLN A 57 15.56 -12.51 -1.49
CA GLN A 57 16.87 -11.90 -1.33
C GLN A 57 16.83 -10.66 -0.41
N ILE A 58 15.65 -10.28 0.08
CA ILE A 58 15.46 -9.14 0.96
C ILE A 58 15.49 -9.64 2.40
N GLU A 59 16.40 -9.10 3.21
CA GLU A 59 16.45 -9.38 4.65
C GLU A 59 15.64 -8.37 5.45
N ASN A 60 15.79 -7.08 5.11
CA ASN A 60 15.23 -5.99 5.91
C ASN A 60 14.23 -5.15 5.10
N VAL A 61 13.07 -4.88 5.69
CA VAL A 61 12.06 -3.96 5.17
C VAL A 61 11.98 -2.74 6.09
N VAL A 62 12.33 -1.57 5.55
CA VAL A 62 12.53 -0.33 6.29
C VAL A 62 11.21 0.44 6.35
N VAL A 63 10.55 0.47 7.51
CA VAL A 63 9.24 1.10 7.75
C VAL A 63 9.39 2.57 8.14
N PRO A 64 9.04 3.53 7.26
CA PRO A 64 9.21 4.95 7.53
C PRO A 64 8.13 5.47 8.47
N GLU A 65 8.43 6.56 9.18
CA GLU A 65 7.45 7.24 10.03
C GLU A 65 6.41 8.01 9.21
N GLU A 66 6.85 8.63 8.13
CA GLU A 66 6.01 9.38 7.20
C GLU A 66 6.00 8.73 5.81
N ASN A 67 4.96 9.00 5.02
CA ASN A 67 4.83 8.51 3.64
C ASN A 67 4.93 6.98 3.52
N LEU A 68 4.19 6.27 4.37
CA LEU A 68 4.03 4.82 4.28
C LEU A 68 3.58 4.41 2.88
N TRP A 69 4.17 3.32 2.37
CA TRP A 69 3.78 2.69 1.12
C TRP A 69 2.42 1.98 1.23
N ASN A 70 2.00 1.30 0.17
CA ASN A 70 0.79 0.50 0.16
C ASN A 70 0.96 -0.76 1.03
N VAL A 71 0.41 -0.75 2.25
CA VAL A 71 0.53 -1.86 3.20
C VAL A 71 -0.26 -3.11 2.78
N GLY A 72 -1.31 -2.96 1.97
CA GLY A 72 -2.03 -4.12 1.42
C GLY A 72 -1.18 -4.91 0.43
N LEU A 73 -0.37 -4.23 -0.38
CA LEU A 73 0.59 -4.89 -1.25
C LEU A 73 1.71 -5.58 -0.43
N GLU A 74 2.15 -4.96 0.67
CA GLU A 74 3.08 -5.61 1.61
C GLU A 74 2.50 -6.90 2.20
N ALA A 75 1.22 -6.91 2.57
CA ALA A 75 0.55 -8.12 3.05
C ALA A 75 0.54 -9.24 2.00
N ALA A 76 0.31 -8.90 0.74
CA ALA A 76 0.39 -9.86 -0.37
C ALA A 76 1.81 -10.43 -0.53
N TRP A 77 2.83 -9.57 -0.50
CA TRP A 77 4.23 -9.98 -0.60
C TRP A 77 4.71 -10.82 0.57
N LEU A 78 4.26 -10.51 1.79
CA LEU A 78 4.58 -11.32 2.96
C LEU A 78 4.04 -12.74 2.79
N LYS A 79 2.77 -12.88 2.38
CA LYS A 79 2.17 -14.20 2.12
C LYS A 79 2.94 -14.99 1.06
N GLU A 80 3.32 -14.34 -0.04
CA GLU A 80 4.10 -14.97 -1.11
C GLU A 80 5.50 -15.39 -0.65
N SER A 81 6.16 -14.54 0.15
CA SER A 81 7.49 -14.81 0.73
C SER A 81 7.44 -16.01 1.68
N LEU A 82 6.46 -16.04 2.59
CA LEU A 82 6.27 -17.16 3.51
C LEU A 82 5.94 -18.46 2.76
N ALA A 83 5.07 -18.40 1.74
CA ALA A 83 4.70 -19.56 0.93
C ALA A 83 5.88 -20.13 0.12
N SER A 84 6.80 -19.28 -0.33
CA SER A 84 8.00 -19.68 -1.07
C SER A 84 9.13 -20.20 -0.15
N GLY A 85 8.90 -20.26 1.17
CA GLY A 85 9.90 -20.73 2.13
C GLY A 85 11.08 -19.77 2.27
N THR A 86 10.92 -18.51 1.84
CA THR A 86 11.94 -17.50 2.05
C THR A 86 11.94 -17.19 3.52
N GLY A 87 12.91 -17.76 4.25
CA GLY A 87 13.08 -17.55 5.69
C GLY A 87 13.05 -16.07 6.11
N HIS A 88 12.90 -15.84 7.40
CA HIS A 88 13.17 -14.62 8.14
C HIS A 88 13.19 -13.27 7.37
N ILE A 89 12.09 -12.51 7.44
CA ILE A 89 11.99 -11.10 7.03
C ILE A 89 12.01 -10.23 8.29
N ARG A 90 12.81 -9.17 8.30
CA ARG A 90 12.85 -8.21 9.40
C ARG A 90 12.25 -6.86 9.00
N TYR A 91 11.16 -6.47 9.64
CA TYR A 91 10.65 -5.10 9.58
C TYR A 91 11.38 -4.23 10.57
N VAL A 92 12.08 -3.22 10.08
CA VAL A 92 12.82 -2.26 10.91
C VAL A 92 12.07 -0.94 10.87
N GLY A 93 11.74 -0.36 12.02
CA GLY A 93 10.89 0.84 12.09
C GLY A 93 10.89 1.47 13.48
N SER A 94 10.21 2.61 13.63
CA SER A 94 9.92 3.11 14.97
C SER A 94 9.02 2.11 15.69
N ARG A 95 9.15 2.00 17.02
CA ARG A 95 8.36 1.03 17.80
C ARG A 95 6.86 1.16 17.54
N GLU A 96 6.37 2.38 17.37
CA GLU A 96 4.97 2.63 17.05
C GLU A 96 4.63 2.09 15.64
N ARG A 97 5.43 2.42 14.62
CA ARG A 97 5.14 2.01 13.24
C ARG A 97 5.26 0.52 13.01
N THR A 98 6.28 -0.13 13.56
CA THR A 98 6.40 -1.60 13.46
C THR A 98 5.26 -2.30 14.19
N SER A 99 4.83 -1.78 15.34
CA SER A 99 3.67 -2.34 16.06
C SER A 99 2.36 -2.15 15.29
N GLN A 100 2.15 -0.99 14.66
CA GLN A 100 0.96 -0.77 13.81
C GLN A 100 0.96 -1.69 12.59
N LEU A 101 2.12 -1.89 11.94
CA LEU A 101 2.27 -2.81 10.83
C LEU A 101 2.06 -4.26 11.25
N HIS A 102 2.66 -4.68 12.37
CA HIS A 102 2.48 -6.02 12.95
C HIS A 102 0.99 -6.34 13.13
N ARG A 103 0.25 -5.47 13.81
CA ARG A 103 -1.20 -5.66 14.03
C ARG A 103 -2.04 -5.68 12.75
N TYR A 104 -1.52 -5.11 11.66
CA TYR A 104 -2.21 -5.13 10.37
C TYR A 104 -1.92 -6.43 9.60
N LEU A 105 -0.66 -6.86 9.58
CA LEU A 105 -0.22 -8.08 8.89
C LEU A 105 -0.60 -9.35 9.65
N ASP A 106 -0.65 -9.27 10.98
CA ASP A 106 -1.09 -10.33 11.85
C ASP A 106 -2.06 -9.82 12.95
N PRO A 107 -3.35 -9.73 12.63
CA PRO A 107 -4.36 -9.28 13.58
C PRO A 107 -4.78 -10.36 14.59
N GLY A 108 -4.35 -11.62 14.42
CA GLY A 108 -4.76 -12.76 15.26
C GLY A 108 -3.79 -13.05 16.40
N GLU A 109 -2.59 -12.51 16.36
CA GLU A 109 -1.56 -12.71 17.38
C GLU A 109 -1.71 -11.71 18.53
N ASP A 110 -2.26 -12.19 19.66
CA ASP A 110 -2.10 -11.51 20.93
C ASP A 110 -0.63 -11.66 21.39
N ASP A 111 0.14 -10.57 21.33
CA ASP A 111 1.53 -10.41 21.81
C ASP A 111 1.78 -11.02 23.21
N MET A 112 0.72 -11.22 24.00
CA MET A 112 0.75 -11.68 25.39
C MET A 112 0.81 -13.21 25.57
N SER A 113 0.73 -14.01 24.50
CA SER A 113 0.59 -15.48 24.59
C SER A 113 1.81 -16.29 24.13
N ARG A 114 2.82 -15.67 23.51
CA ARG A 114 3.98 -16.38 22.94
C ARG A 114 5.15 -16.50 23.89
N SER A 115 5.80 -17.66 23.90
CA SER A 115 7.08 -17.83 24.59
C SER A 115 8.18 -17.06 23.84
N LYS A 116 9.25 -16.70 24.54
CA LYS A 116 10.43 -16.03 23.93
C LYS A 116 11.15 -16.93 22.91
N GLU A 117 11.01 -18.25 23.04
CA GLU A 117 11.62 -19.22 22.13
C GLU A 117 10.82 -19.34 20.83
N ASP A 118 9.50 -19.18 20.89
CA ASP A 118 8.64 -19.14 19.69
C ASP A 118 8.92 -17.87 18.87
N GLN A 119 9.02 -16.72 19.53
CA GLN A 119 9.35 -15.44 18.86
C GLN A 119 10.73 -15.44 18.18
N ALA A 120 11.69 -16.22 18.69
CA ALA A 120 13.03 -16.30 18.11
C ALA A 120 13.08 -17.15 16.82
N ASN A 121 12.08 -18.00 16.60
CA ASN A 121 11.96 -18.86 15.42
C ASN A 121 10.94 -18.34 14.41
N ASP A 122 10.29 -17.21 14.69
CA ASP A 122 9.29 -16.64 13.79
C ASP A 122 9.96 -16.22 12.46
N PRO A 123 9.34 -16.53 11.31
CA PRO A 123 9.85 -16.13 10.02
C PRO A 123 9.71 -14.62 9.77
N VAL A 124 9.15 -13.87 10.72
CA VAL A 124 8.94 -12.42 10.65
C VAL A 124 9.40 -11.80 11.96
N GLU A 125 10.34 -10.86 11.89
CA GLU A 125 10.82 -10.09 13.04
C GLU A 125 10.41 -8.62 12.91
N TYR A 126 10.00 -8.01 14.02
CA TYR A 126 9.73 -6.58 14.11
C TYR A 126 10.73 -5.91 15.07
N SER A 127 11.68 -5.18 14.51
CA SER A 127 12.77 -4.58 15.29
C SER A 127 12.58 -3.06 15.36
N ALA A 128 12.51 -2.54 16.59
CA ALA A 128 12.55 -1.10 16.81
C ALA A 128 13.98 -0.56 16.66
N TYR A 129 14.14 0.67 16.18
CA TYR A 129 15.45 1.31 16.12
C TYR A 129 16.11 1.41 17.49
N GLN A 130 17.41 1.10 17.51
CA GLN A 130 18.28 1.34 18.64
C GLN A 130 19.27 2.43 18.28
N ALA A 131 19.63 3.25 19.28
CA ALA A 131 20.68 4.24 19.10
C ALA A 131 21.99 3.51 18.72
N PRO A 132 22.83 4.09 17.83
CA PRO A 132 24.10 3.48 17.48
C PRO A 132 24.93 3.25 18.74
N GLU A 133 25.39 2.02 18.97
CA GLU A 133 26.28 1.72 20.08
C GLU A 133 27.60 2.48 19.91
N ARG A 134 27.99 3.25 20.92
CA ARG A 134 29.25 4.01 20.91
C ARG A 134 30.43 3.04 20.90
N GLY A 135 31.34 3.20 19.94
CA GLY A 135 32.58 2.43 19.85
C GLY A 135 32.56 1.23 18.88
N VAL A 136 31.43 0.95 18.22
CA VAL A 136 31.35 -0.09 17.19
C VAL A 136 31.74 0.49 15.82
N SER A 137 32.68 -0.16 15.13
CA SER A 137 33.10 0.26 13.79
C SER A 137 31.94 0.16 12.80
N GLN A 138 31.62 1.28 12.13
CA GLN A 138 30.61 1.35 11.07
C GLN A 138 31.17 1.09 9.66
N LYS A 139 32.49 0.82 9.53
CA LYS A 139 33.16 0.63 8.23
C LYS A 139 32.63 -0.55 7.43
N ASP A 140 32.07 -1.56 8.10
CA ASP A 140 31.61 -2.82 7.48
C ASP A 140 30.15 -3.12 7.83
N ARG A 141 29.32 -2.08 8.04
CA ARG A 141 27.91 -2.27 8.39
C ARG A 141 27.00 -1.41 7.52
N CYS A 142 25.82 -1.95 7.20
CA CYS A 142 24.68 -1.14 6.83
C CYS A 142 24.09 -0.53 8.10
N THR A 143 23.96 0.80 8.12
CA THR A 143 23.35 1.56 9.21
C THR A 143 22.19 2.35 8.63
N ILE A 144 21.00 2.12 9.19
CA ILE A 144 19.82 2.94 8.89
C ILE A 144 19.61 3.85 10.10
N THR A 145 19.72 5.16 9.89
CA THR A 145 19.58 6.18 10.92
C THR A 145 18.24 6.87 10.75
N TYR A 146 17.42 6.85 11.80
CA TYR A 146 16.17 7.60 11.87
C TYR A 146 16.40 8.91 12.59
N MET A 147 15.99 9.99 11.96
CA MET A 147 16.01 11.33 12.52
C MET A 147 14.76 11.55 13.35
N ALA A 148 14.84 12.42 14.36
CA ALA A 148 13.68 12.80 15.18
C ALA A 148 12.55 13.47 14.36
N THR A 149 12.83 13.89 13.13
CA THR A 149 11.89 14.43 12.15
C THR A 149 11.05 13.36 11.45
N GLY A 150 11.30 12.06 11.71
CA GLY A 150 10.67 10.94 11.00
C GLY A 150 11.31 10.58 9.66
N GLU A 151 12.37 11.31 9.31
CA GLU A 151 13.21 11.04 8.16
C GLU A 151 14.23 9.94 8.45
N TYR A 152 14.75 9.30 7.40
CA TYR A 152 15.72 8.24 7.53
C TYR A 152 16.86 8.38 6.52
N GLN A 153 18.04 7.92 6.93
CA GLN A 153 19.24 7.87 6.13
C GLN A 153 19.81 6.46 6.13
N VAL A 154 20.18 5.95 4.96
CA VAL A 154 20.85 4.66 4.82
C VAL A 154 22.31 4.90 4.47
N THR A 155 23.19 4.31 5.27
CA THR A 155 24.64 4.38 5.13
C THR A 155 25.20 2.97 5.04
N VAL A 156 26.05 2.69 4.05
CA VAL A 156 26.70 1.39 3.88
C VAL A 156 28.21 1.60 3.89
N GLY A 157 28.89 0.93 4.81
CA GLY A 157 30.33 1.05 4.99
C GLY A 157 30.81 2.48 5.25
N GLY A 158 30.05 3.22 6.06
CA GLY A 158 30.29 4.63 6.37
C GLY A 158 29.97 5.64 5.25
N SER A 159 29.56 5.18 4.06
CA SER A 159 29.15 6.06 2.96
C SER A 159 27.63 6.21 2.90
N ARG A 160 27.12 7.45 2.83
CA ARG A 160 25.69 7.71 2.65
C ARG A 160 25.23 7.21 1.29
N VAL A 161 24.26 6.29 1.30
CA VAL A 161 23.67 5.68 0.10
C VAL A 161 22.37 6.38 -0.26
N LEU A 162 21.51 6.62 0.73
CA LEU A 162 20.16 7.13 0.52
C LEU A 162 19.74 8.03 1.68
N ASP A 163 18.97 9.07 1.36
CA ASP A 163 18.45 10.06 2.31
C ASP A 163 16.99 10.36 1.95
N SER A 164 16.09 10.16 2.90
CA SER A 164 14.66 10.33 2.69
C SER A 164 14.25 11.76 2.35
N GLN A 165 15.02 12.78 2.81
CA GLN A 165 14.78 14.18 2.41
C GLN A 165 15.08 14.40 0.92
N SER A 166 16.22 13.87 0.48
CA SER A 166 16.61 13.94 -0.92
C SER A 166 15.62 13.18 -1.80
N LEU A 167 15.13 12.03 -1.35
CA LEU A 167 14.07 11.28 -2.01
C LEU A 167 12.76 12.07 -2.09
N SER A 168 12.29 12.65 -0.99
CA SER A 168 11.01 13.37 -0.97
C SER A 168 11.03 14.62 -1.86
N ARG A 169 12.17 15.30 -1.97
CA ARG A 169 12.35 16.47 -2.85
C ARG A 169 12.51 16.10 -4.32
N GLY A 170 13.22 15.01 -4.62
CA GLY A 170 13.50 14.55 -5.98
C GLY A 170 12.35 13.77 -6.62
N ARG A 171 11.43 13.21 -5.82
CA ARG A 171 10.27 12.43 -6.30
C ARG A 171 9.20 13.35 -6.88
N MET A 172 8.62 12.94 -8.02
CA MET A 172 7.26 13.37 -8.35
C MET A 172 6.33 12.61 -7.41
N GLY A 173 5.95 13.24 -6.29
CA GLY A 173 4.98 12.62 -5.36
C GLY A 173 3.65 12.36 -6.07
N LEU A 174 2.85 11.44 -5.53
CA LEU A 174 1.51 11.15 -6.03
C LEU A 174 0.72 12.43 -6.31
N ASP A 175 0.78 13.42 -5.42
CA ASP A 175 0.08 14.70 -5.60
C ASP A 175 0.47 15.42 -6.89
N ARG A 176 1.76 15.47 -7.21
CA ARG A 176 2.24 16.12 -8.44
C ARG A 176 1.83 15.33 -9.69
N GLU A 177 1.87 14.00 -9.63
CA GLU A 177 1.35 13.15 -10.71
C GLU A 177 -0.14 13.43 -10.93
N TYR A 178 -0.95 13.36 -9.87
CA TYR A 178 -2.38 13.63 -9.92
C TYR A 178 -2.69 15.06 -10.39
N ASP A 179 -1.94 16.07 -9.98
CA ASP A 179 -2.14 17.44 -10.45
C ASP A 179 -1.89 17.59 -11.95
N GLN A 180 -0.84 16.95 -12.48
CA GLN A 180 -0.56 16.93 -13.92
C GLN A 180 -1.67 16.19 -14.67
N ILE A 181 -2.11 15.08 -14.12
CA ILE A 181 -3.20 14.27 -14.63
C ILE A 181 -4.53 15.04 -14.67
N GLN A 182 -4.89 15.75 -13.60
CA GLN A 182 -6.09 16.58 -13.52
C GLN A 182 -6.06 17.67 -14.60
N LYS A 183 -4.91 18.28 -14.84
CA LYS A 183 -4.73 19.29 -15.91
C LYS A 183 -4.92 18.69 -17.30
N ILE A 184 -4.50 17.44 -17.52
CA ILE A 184 -4.72 16.73 -18.79
C ILE A 184 -6.21 16.39 -18.93
N LEU A 185 -6.81 15.78 -17.92
CA LEU A 185 -8.23 15.38 -17.92
C LEU A 185 -9.19 16.58 -18.01
N ALA A 186 -8.82 17.76 -17.51
CA ALA A 186 -9.64 18.96 -17.64
C ALA A 186 -9.89 19.38 -19.11
N LYS A 187 -9.07 18.90 -20.05
CA LYS A 187 -9.18 19.20 -21.49
C LYS A 187 -9.98 18.13 -22.26
N THR A 188 -10.36 17.05 -21.60
CA THR A 188 -11.02 15.89 -22.22
C THR A 188 -12.43 15.75 -21.65
N PRO A 189 -13.45 15.35 -22.45
CA PRO A 189 -14.76 15.01 -21.90
C PRO A 189 -14.61 13.91 -20.85
N ARG A 190 -15.03 14.21 -19.62
CA ARG A 190 -14.89 13.28 -18.50
C ARG A 190 -16.04 12.29 -18.51
N ARG A 191 -15.70 11.00 -18.44
CA ARG A 191 -16.71 9.95 -18.35
C ARG A 191 -17.22 9.87 -16.91
N MET A 192 -18.45 9.42 -16.75
CA MET A 192 -18.99 9.00 -15.45
C MET A 192 -19.14 10.11 -14.41
N GLU A 193 -19.13 11.38 -14.84
CA GLU A 193 -19.28 12.53 -13.93
C GLU A 193 -20.71 12.77 -13.45
N HIS A 194 -21.69 12.27 -14.20
CA HIS A 194 -23.12 12.48 -13.96
C HIS A 194 -23.91 11.19 -14.15
N GLY A 195 -25.06 11.11 -13.47
CA GLY A 195 -25.95 9.96 -13.53
C GLY A 195 -25.41 8.71 -12.85
N TYR A 196 -26.06 7.59 -13.12
CA TYR A 196 -25.65 6.26 -12.67
C TYR A 196 -24.88 5.55 -13.77
N CYS A 197 -23.71 5.03 -13.45
CA CYS A 197 -22.90 4.30 -14.44
C CYS A 197 -22.00 3.27 -13.77
N PHE A 198 -21.56 2.29 -14.55
CA PHE A 198 -20.71 1.19 -14.09
C PHE A 198 -19.56 0.96 -15.07
N PHE A 199 -18.40 0.63 -14.53
CA PHE A 199 -17.20 0.33 -15.32
C PHE A 199 -16.48 -0.86 -14.70
N PRO A 200 -16.38 -2.00 -15.40
CA PRO A 200 -15.57 -3.12 -14.93
C PRO A 200 -14.09 -2.72 -14.97
N LEU A 201 -13.36 -2.99 -13.90
CA LEU A 201 -11.91 -2.88 -13.89
C LEU A 201 -11.31 -4.20 -14.38
N GLN A 202 -10.16 -4.14 -15.05
CA GLN A 202 -9.45 -5.35 -15.45
C GLN A 202 -8.91 -6.04 -14.20
N THR A 203 -9.47 -7.21 -13.87
CA THR A 203 -9.15 -7.95 -12.65
C THR A 203 -8.04 -8.96 -12.92
N ASP A 204 -7.07 -9.03 -12.01
CA ASP A 204 -6.19 -10.18 -11.88
C ASP A 204 -6.74 -11.06 -10.75
N GLY A 205 -7.11 -12.31 -11.06
CA GLY A 205 -7.70 -13.27 -10.10
C GLY A 205 -9.23 -13.39 -10.15
N ASP A 206 -9.80 -13.98 -9.09
CA ASP A 206 -11.22 -14.36 -9.01
C ASP A 206 -12.15 -13.26 -8.49
N VAL A 207 -11.60 -12.10 -8.12
CA VAL A 207 -12.33 -11.01 -7.47
C VAL A 207 -12.87 -10.04 -8.52
N LEU A 208 -14.17 -9.73 -8.44
CA LEU A 208 -14.79 -8.74 -9.33
C LEU A 208 -14.49 -7.30 -8.87
N SER A 209 -13.59 -6.62 -9.59
CA SER A 209 -13.29 -5.20 -9.39
C SER A 209 -14.16 -4.32 -10.30
N MET A 210 -14.84 -3.33 -9.72
CA MET A 210 -15.72 -2.42 -10.47
C MET A 210 -15.65 -0.99 -9.95
N TYR A 211 -15.95 -0.04 -10.83
CA TYR A 211 -16.27 1.32 -10.47
C TYR A 211 -17.74 1.63 -10.73
N TRP A 212 -18.37 2.30 -9.78
CA TRP A 212 -19.72 2.81 -9.84
C TRP A 212 -19.70 4.33 -9.75
N GLY A 213 -20.24 4.99 -10.76
CA GLY A 213 -20.58 6.42 -10.68
C GLY A 213 -22.00 6.56 -10.16
N LEU A 214 -22.15 7.18 -8.99
CA LEU A 214 -23.40 7.42 -8.29
C LEU A 214 -23.65 8.94 -8.25
N GLN A 215 -24.20 9.48 -9.35
CA GLN A 215 -24.47 10.91 -9.51
C GLN A 215 -23.26 11.80 -9.20
N GLY A 216 -22.13 11.48 -9.82
CA GLY A 216 -20.89 12.23 -9.68
C GLY A 216 -20.06 11.88 -8.44
N LYS A 217 -20.50 10.89 -7.66
CA LYS A 217 -19.74 10.27 -6.57
C LYS A 217 -19.28 8.90 -6.99
N GLY A 218 -17.98 8.62 -6.86
CA GLY A 218 -17.39 7.35 -7.22
C GLY A 218 -17.39 6.37 -6.05
N LEU A 219 -17.80 5.13 -6.33
CA LEU A 219 -17.64 3.99 -5.45
C LEU A 219 -16.81 2.92 -6.17
N ALA A 220 -15.77 2.40 -5.53
CA ALA A 220 -15.04 1.24 -6.02
C ALA A 220 -15.47 -0.03 -5.28
N LEU A 221 -15.74 -1.09 -6.02
CA LEU A 221 -15.90 -2.45 -5.51
C LEU A 221 -14.59 -3.18 -5.75
N ASN A 222 -14.02 -3.77 -4.70
CA ASN A 222 -12.78 -4.54 -4.72
C ASN A 222 -11.67 -3.86 -5.55
N PRO A 223 -11.26 -2.63 -5.18
CA PRO A 223 -10.28 -1.86 -5.95
C PRO A 223 -8.94 -2.58 -6.12
N LEU A 224 -8.30 -2.35 -7.27
CA LEU A 224 -6.94 -2.80 -7.59
C LEU A 224 -5.89 -1.83 -7.02
N ALA A 225 -4.66 -2.29 -6.81
CA ALA A 225 -3.56 -1.44 -6.33
C ALA A 225 -3.33 -0.21 -7.23
N ASP A 226 -3.34 -0.42 -8.55
CA ASP A 226 -3.03 0.60 -9.56
C ASP A 226 -4.28 1.26 -10.17
N MET A 227 -5.41 1.19 -9.47
CA MET A 227 -6.72 1.61 -9.99
C MET A 227 -6.77 3.04 -10.54
N HIS A 228 -5.92 3.92 -10.02
CA HIS A 228 -5.82 5.29 -10.49
C HIS A 228 -5.38 5.33 -11.95
N TYR A 229 -4.33 4.61 -12.35
CA TYR A 229 -3.91 4.55 -13.75
C TYR A 229 -5.00 3.97 -14.67
N HIS A 230 -5.77 2.99 -14.19
CA HIS A 230 -6.91 2.45 -14.93
C HIS A 230 -7.99 3.52 -15.17
N PHE A 231 -8.29 4.34 -14.17
CA PHE A 231 -9.30 5.40 -14.33
C PHE A 231 -8.83 6.47 -15.32
N LEU A 232 -7.55 6.81 -15.27
CA LEU A 232 -6.97 7.80 -16.16
C LEU A 232 -6.97 7.36 -17.61
N SER A 233 -6.62 6.11 -17.90
CA SER A 233 -6.71 5.56 -19.25
C SER A 233 -8.15 5.55 -19.80
N HIS A 234 -9.15 5.61 -18.92
CA HIS A 234 -10.57 5.64 -19.28
C HIS A 234 -11.24 7.01 -19.12
N SER A 235 -10.47 8.08 -18.90
CA SER A 235 -10.99 9.45 -18.69
C SER A 235 -12.00 9.55 -17.53
N ILE A 236 -11.79 8.74 -16.48
CA ILE A 236 -12.51 8.79 -15.20
C ILE A 236 -11.64 9.56 -14.21
N ASP A 237 -12.24 10.47 -13.46
CA ASP A 237 -11.54 11.25 -12.43
C ASP A 237 -11.37 10.43 -11.13
N PRO A 238 -10.13 10.04 -10.74
CA PRO A 238 -9.90 9.27 -9.53
C PRO A 238 -10.25 10.03 -8.25
N GLU A 239 -10.27 11.36 -8.28
CA GLU A 239 -10.61 12.21 -7.13
C GLU A 239 -12.10 12.15 -6.77
N ARG A 240 -12.94 11.67 -7.70
CA ARG A 240 -14.36 11.44 -7.42
C ARG A 240 -14.60 10.17 -6.62
N MET A 241 -13.61 9.30 -6.49
CA MET A 241 -13.74 8.09 -5.70
C MET A 241 -13.72 8.44 -4.22
N GLN A 242 -14.89 8.32 -3.59
CA GLN A 242 -15.12 8.71 -2.21
C GLN A 242 -15.65 7.55 -1.37
N MET A 243 -15.94 6.41 -2.00
CA MET A 243 -16.47 5.23 -1.34
C MET A 243 -15.77 3.98 -1.85
N VAL A 244 -15.64 3.00 -0.97
CA VAL A 244 -15.09 1.69 -1.28
C VAL A 244 -15.89 0.60 -0.58
N ILE A 245 -16.13 -0.48 -1.31
CA ILE A 245 -16.56 -1.77 -0.80
C ILE A 245 -15.43 -2.75 -1.12
N ALA A 246 -14.89 -3.42 -0.11
CA ALA A 246 -13.83 -4.41 -0.27
C ALA A 246 -14.23 -5.73 0.38
N GLU A 247 -13.83 -6.84 -0.22
CA GLU A 247 -14.07 -8.20 0.27
C GLU A 247 -13.30 -8.50 1.57
N ASN A 248 -12.12 -7.87 1.74
CA ASN A 248 -11.25 -8.04 2.90
C ASN A 248 -10.44 -6.76 3.17
N ALA A 249 -9.90 -6.64 4.38
CA ALA A 249 -9.17 -5.45 4.82
C ALA A 249 -7.72 -5.38 4.29
N GLU A 250 -7.19 -6.49 3.77
CA GLU A 250 -5.81 -6.60 3.29
C GLU A 250 -5.67 -6.27 1.79
N LEU A 251 -6.80 -6.02 1.11
CA LEU A 251 -6.83 -5.78 -0.33
C LEU A 251 -5.94 -4.58 -0.71
N PRO A 252 -4.97 -4.74 -1.63
CA PRO A 252 -4.03 -3.67 -1.99
C PRO A 252 -4.68 -2.36 -2.43
N GLY A 253 -5.79 -2.42 -3.19
CA GLY A 253 -6.49 -1.20 -3.59
C GLY A 253 -7.23 -0.50 -2.45
N LEU A 254 -7.68 -1.23 -1.42
CA LEU A 254 -8.27 -0.61 -0.23
C LEU A 254 -7.20 0.21 0.52
N ALA A 255 -6.03 -0.38 0.74
CA ALA A 255 -4.90 0.30 1.36
C ALA A 255 -4.45 1.53 0.55
N GLU A 256 -4.47 1.45 -0.79
CA GLU A 256 -4.16 2.59 -1.66
C GLU A 256 -5.15 3.76 -1.47
N LEU A 257 -6.44 3.46 -1.33
CA LEU A 257 -7.45 4.49 -1.09
C LEU A 257 -7.32 5.16 0.27
N PHE A 258 -6.99 4.39 1.31
CA PHE A 258 -6.66 4.94 2.62
C PHE A 258 -5.42 5.83 2.54
N ARG A 259 -4.36 5.35 1.87
CA ARG A 259 -3.13 6.11 1.64
C ARG A 259 -3.39 7.43 0.93
N ARG A 260 -4.19 7.41 -0.15
CA ARG A 260 -4.58 8.62 -0.88
C ARG A 260 -5.39 9.58 -0.01
N SER A 261 -6.39 9.06 0.69
CA SER A 261 -7.24 9.86 1.57
C SER A 261 -6.45 10.47 2.73
N ASN A 262 -5.41 9.80 3.21
CA ASN A 262 -4.51 10.28 4.25
C ASN A 262 -3.64 11.45 3.78
N ILE A 263 -3.12 11.37 2.55
CA ILE A 263 -2.34 12.47 1.95
C ILE A 263 -3.21 13.71 1.76
N GLN A 264 -4.46 13.52 1.31
CA GLN A 264 -5.39 14.62 1.02
C GLN A 264 -6.18 15.10 2.23
N GLU A 265 -6.07 14.41 3.36
CA GLU A 265 -6.91 14.60 4.56
C GLU A 265 -8.42 14.58 4.23
N LYS A 266 -8.80 13.79 3.23
CA LYS A 266 -10.17 13.66 2.76
C LYS A 266 -10.94 12.57 3.48
N GLN A 267 -12.25 12.67 3.37
CA GLN A 267 -13.16 11.68 3.89
C GLN A 267 -13.44 10.56 2.87
N LEU A 268 -13.28 9.32 3.32
CA LEU A 268 -13.54 8.09 2.57
C LEU A 268 -14.66 7.29 3.25
N GLY A 269 -15.61 6.80 2.46
CA GLY A 269 -16.63 5.87 2.89
C GLY A 269 -16.12 4.46 2.69
N ALA A 270 -16.14 3.60 3.70
CA ALA A 270 -15.62 2.25 3.57
C ALA A 270 -16.57 1.19 4.16
N TYR A 271 -16.73 0.09 3.44
CA TYR A 271 -17.32 -1.15 3.93
C TYR A 271 -16.39 -2.32 3.63
N CYS A 272 -16.24 -3.21 4.60
CA CYS A 272 -15.58 -4.50 4.47
C CYS A 272 -16.30 -5.53 5.37
N PRO A 273 -16.46 -6.79 4.97
CA PRO A 273 -16.95 -7.86 5.85
C PRO A 273 -16.25 -7.95 7.21
N GLU A 274 -14.95 -7.62 7.23
CA GLU A 274 -14.04 -7.61 8.39
C GLU A 274 -13.86 -6.19 8.95
N MET A 275 -14.96 -5.54 9.34
CA MET A 275 -14.96 -4.14 9.80
C MET A 275 -13.95 -3.85 10.92
N ASP A 276 -13.75 -4.81 11.83
CA ASP A 276 -12.78 -4.66 12.93
C ASP A 276 -11.36 -4.48 12.40
N ARG A 277 -11.03 -5.06 11.25
CA ARG A 277 -9.69 -4.96 10.68
C ARG A 277 -9.41 -3.61 10.00
N ILE A 278 -10.45 -2.88 9.58
CA ILE A 278 -10.31 -1.53 9.04
C ILE A 278 -9.62 -0.58 10.03
N ILE A 279 -9.76 -0.82 11.35
CA ILE A 279 -9.11 0.03 12.35
C ILE A 279 -7.58 0.00 12.23
N HIS A 280 -7.00 -1.11 11.79
CA HIS A 280 -5.55 -1.23 11.63
C HIS A 280 -5.06 -0.39 10.44
N LEU A 281 -5.79 -0.40 9.32
CA LEU A 281 -5.53 0.53 8.21
C LEU A 281 -5.64 1.99 8.64
N LYS A 282 -6.68 2.33 9.42
CA LYS A 282 -6.86 3.69 9.95
C LYS A 282 -5.72 4.10 10.89
N ARG A 283 -5.16 3.17 11.67
CA ARG A 283 -3.99 3.45 12.53
C ARG A 283 -2.74 3.73 11.71
N MET A 284 -2.52 2.99 10.62
CA MET A 284 -1.41 3.24 9.68
C MET A 284 -1.57 4.61 8.99
N TYR A 285 -2.77 4.86 8.45
CA TYR A 285 -3.13 6.06 7.69
C TYR A 285 -4.02 7.01 8.51
N ASN A 286 -3.47 7.50 9.61
CA ASN A 286 -4.20 8.20 10.67
C ASN A 286 -4.79 9.57 10.31
N ARG A 287 -4.35 10.21 9.22
CA ARG A 287 -4.93 11.46 8.70
C ARG A 287 -6.14 11.21 7.80
N ALA A 288 -6.37 9.97 7.34
CA ALA A 288 -7.56 9.64 6.57
C ALA A 288 -8.81 9.69 7.46
N GLN A 289 -9.83 10.43 7.03
CA GLN A 289 -11.10 10.44 7.72
C GLN A 289 -12.01 9.35 7.15
N VAL A 290 -12.34 8.34 7.94
CA VAL A 290 -13.12 7.19 7.45
C VAL A 290 -14.52 7.21 8.02
N LYS A 291 -15.53 7.22 7.14
CA LYS A 291 -16.93 6.94 7.47
C LYS A 291 -17.23 5.49 7.13
N THR A 292 -17.19 4.64 8.14
CA THR A 292 -17.66 3.27 7.99
C THR A 292 -19.17 3.25 7.84
N PHE A 293 -19.68 2.37 6.99
CA PHE A 293 -21.11 2.13 6.83
C PHE A 293 -21.38 0.63 6.88
N ASP A 294 -22.63 0.27 7.12
CA ASP A 294 -23.14 -1.09 7.29
C ASP A 294 -24.38 -1.32 6.43
N ASP A 295 -24.88 -2.55 6.47
CA ASP A 295 -26.10 -2.99 5.80
C ASP A 295 -27.29 -2.09 6.18
N SER A 296 -28.21 -1.89 5.23
CA SER A 296 -29.46 -1.12 5.36
C SER A 296 -29.32 0.39 5.57
N ARG A 297 -28.10 0.95 5.48
CA ARG A 297 -27.88 2.40 5.53
C ARG A 297 -27.67 3.02 4.15
N THR A 298 -27.95 4.32 4.08
CA THR A 298 -27.58 5.11 2.91
C THR A 298 -26.07 5.22 2.82
N LEU A 299 -25.55 5.23 1.58
CA LEU A 299 -24.13 5.41 1.36
C LEU A 299 -23.70 6.82 1.83
N PRO A 300 -22.56 6.96 2.55
CA PRO A 300 -22.15 8.23 3.17
C PRO A 300 -22.05 9.45 2.24
N PHE A 301 -21.86 9.22 0.94
CA PHE A 301 -21.75 10.27 -0.08
C PHE A 301 -22.77 10.14 -1.21
N SER A 302 -23.55 9.06 -1.27
CA SER A 302 -24.68 8.90 -2.19
C SER A 302 -25.94 8.63 -1.39
N LYS A 303 -26.58 9.70 -0.90
CA LYS A 303 -27.75 9.61 -0.02
C LYS A 303 -28.97 8.95 -0.68
N GLU A 304 -28.97 8.88 -2.01
CA GLU A 304 -30.03 8.29 -2.82
C GLU A 304 -29.82 6.79 -3.08
N THR A 305 -28.71 6.23 -2.59
CA THR A 305 -28.37 4.81 -2.72
C THR A 305 -28.31 4.16 -1.35
N VAL A 306 -29.13 3.13 -1.17
CA VAL A 306 -29.09 2.25 0.01
C VAL A 306 -28.29 1.01 -0.35
N PHE A 307 -27.39 0.61 0.55
CA PHE A 307 -26.58 -0.58 0.38
C PHE A 307 -27.10 -1.69 1.28
N PHE A 308 -27.29 -2.87 0.69
CA PHE A 308 -27.64 -4.08 1.42
C PHE A 308 -26.59 -5.16 1.25
N VAL A 309 -26.46 -6.02 2.26
CA VAL A 309 -25.57 -7.18 2.23
C VAL A 309 -26.33 -8.44 2.55
N SER A 310 -26.11 -9.48 1.74
CA SER A 310 -26.66 -10.82 2.02
C SER A 310 -26.19 -11.34 3.39
N ARG A 311 -27.01 -12.17 4.04
CA ARG A 311 -26.64 -12.78 5.34
C ARG A 311 -25.34 -13.59 5.30
N SER A 312 -25.06 -14.22 4.16
CA SER A 312 -23.81 -14.96 3.92
C SER A 312 -22.62 -14.06 3.57
N LYS A 313 -22.82 -12.73 3.46
CA LYS A 313 -21.83 -11.74 3.02
C LYS A 313 -21.23 -12.01 1.62
N SER A 314 -21.89 -12.83 0.81
CA SER A 314 -21.40 -13.24 -0.51
C SER A 314 -21.79 -12.29 -1.65
N HIS A 315 -22.85 -11.51 -1.44
CA HIS A 315 -23.39 -10.57 -2.42
C HIS A 315 -23.89 -9.30 -1.74
N GLY A 316 -23.77 -8.19 -2.45
CA GLY A 316 -24.29 -6.88 -2.10
C GLY A 316 -25.41 -6.46 -3.04
N VAL A 317 -26.29 -5.59 -2.57
CA VAL A 317 -27.36 -5.00 -3.38
C VAL A 317 -27.35 -3.49 -3.21
N PHE A 318 -27.33 -2.76 -4.32
CA PHE A 318 -27.69 -1.34 -4.32
C PHE A 318 -29.17 -1.20 -4.62
N ALA A 319 -29.90 -0.50 -3.76
CA ALA A 319 -31.22 0.01 -4.08
C ALA A 319 -31.11 1.52 -4.34
N LEU A 320 -31.50 1.94 -5.54
CA LEU A 320 -31.44 3.34 -5.98
C LEU A 320 -32.66 3.71 -6.80
N LYS A 321 -33.06 4.99 -6.76
CA LYS A 321 -34.11 5.50 -7.65
C LYS A 321 -33.48 6.03 -8.94
N ALA A 322 -33.87 5.48 -10.09
CA ALA A 322 -33.33 5.90 -11.39
C ALA A 322 -33.66 7.36 -11.73
N ASN A 323 -34.79 7.87 -11.23
CA ASN A 323 -35.16 9.28 -11.21
C ASN A 323 -36.04 9.55 -9.97
N HIS A 324 -36.24 10.81 -9.58
CA HIS A 324 -37.02 11.16 -8.38
C HIS A 324 -38.49 10.71 -8.43
N GLU A 325 -39.03 10.56 -9.64
CA GLU A 325 -40.42 10.17 -9.91
C GLU A 325 -40.63 8.65 -9.94
N ALA A 326 -39.55 7.85 -9.89
CA ALA A 326 -39.64 6.40 -9.94
C ALA A 326 -40.37 5.86 -8.71
N GLU A 327 -41.44 5.11 -8.98
CA GLU A 327 -42.29 4.46 -7.98
C GLU A 327 -41.52 3.32 -7.28
N PHE A 328 -40.73 2.56 -8.05
CA PHE A 328 -39.95 1.42 -7.54
C PHE A 328 -38.45 1.68 -7.64
N PRO A 329 -37.66 1.30 -6.61
CA PRO A 329 -36.21 1.38 -6.67
C PRO A 329 -35.66 0.33 -7.65
N MET A 330 -34.67 0.72 -8.44
CA MET A 330 -33.81 -0.20 -9.17
C MET A 330 -32.91 -0.93 -8.16
N GLN A 331 -32.86 -2.25 -8.27
CA GLN A 331 -31.99 -3.09 -7.45
C GLN A 331 -30.89 -3.70 -8.32
N ILE A 332 -29.64 -3.51 -7.91
CA ILE A 332 -28.47 -4.03 -8.61
C ILE A 332 -27.75 -4.96 -7.65
N ILE A 333 -27.62 -6.23 -8.02
CA ILE A 333 -26.96 -7.27 -7.23
C ILE A 333 -25.57 -7.51 -7.79
N PHE A 334 -24.57 -7.65 -6.92
CA PHE A 334 -23.18 -7.93 -7.29
C PHE A 334 -22.52 -8.87 -6.25
N PRO A 335 -21.54 -9.69 -6.65
CA PRO A 335 -20.74 -10.47 -5.70
C PRO A 335 -19.91 -9.52 -4.82
N LEU A 336 -19.76 -9.88 -3.54
CA LEU A 336 -18.89 -9.17 -2.59
C LEU A 336 -17.52 -9.82 -2.48
#